data_AF-A0A174I3H2-F1
#
_entry.id   AF-A0A174I3H2-F1
#
_cell.length_a   1.000
_cell.length_b   1.000
_cell.length_c   1.000
_cell.angle_alpha   90.00
_cell.angle_beta   90.00
_cell.angle_gamma   90.00
#
_symmetry.space_group_name_H-M   'P 1'
#
loop_
_entity.id
_entity.type
_entity.pdbx_description
1 polymer ?
#
loop_
_entity_poly.entity_id
_entity_poly.type
_entity_poly.pdbx_seq_one_letter_code
_entity_poly.pdbx_strand_id
1 'polypeptide(L)'
;MKVTVIYQILLASLLLVGCTKVDLCDETTHPHVVDGFSVTYNWNELGLSADETPEKLYFVATRILNTRHIVYQTDKDGNFKVEKSKEETAITPDDGNTETLGDGSTTRDNTDITTPDDQSEPQSEYQPDIKLPGGEYVMMAFTDPAYPMVTVTQKDEANGDVQVEKEDTRVELVNLDEFKTNEAIPVREVKMRHKEVEHKDVSKEFVNNWKWADLNPGIGYVREAGRKLLVARCDYLELDAGKNYTQPFDFVSLTQHIDINFTVQLVADEDGNQLTEEDIRDIYIEMAGIAPEVSLSTGILNIAELKRTIVEVTDPEVSRSVEEEKPTVTLSCKASLEVFGLVGSVDSYTITGPGVCCIVLYVKTGTDTRAIHAKSNLSKQIKEQAITVETGQVNERKKAKDQAVLKIETPFRIVGLNPEMGSEGICGWEVVGDIHVEI
;
A
#
# COMPACT_ATOMS: atom_id res chain seq x y z
N MET A 1 64.35 -18.76 37.06
CA MET A 1 64.10 -19.69 35.93
C MET A 1 62.97 -20.69 36.14
N LYS A 2 62.46 -20.99 37.36
CA LYS A 2 61.39 -22.00 37.55
C LYS A 2 59.94 -21.49 37.48
N VAL A 3 59.70 -20.18 37.66
CA VAL A 3 58.33 -19.60 37.68
C VAL A 3 57.79 -19.32 36.27
N THR A 4 58.66 -18.92 35.33
CA THR A 4 58.28 -18.58 33.95
C THR A 4 57.85 -19.80 33.13
N VAL A 5 58.44 -20.97 33.41
CA VAL A 5 58.12 -22.24 32.74
C VAL A 5 56.73 -22.75 33.16
N ILE A 6 56.35 -22.57 34.43
CA ILE A 6 55.03 -23.00 34.94
C ILE A 6 53.90 -22.18 34.30
N TYR A 7 54.09 -20.86 34.13
CA TYR A 7 53.10 -20.00 33.47
C TYR A 7 52.99 -20.28 31.96
N GLN A 8 54.08 -20.60 31.28
CA GLN A 8 54.04 -20.98 29.86
C GLN A 8 53.35 -22.34 29.65
N ILE A 9 53.54 -23.30 30.57
CA ILE A 9 52.84 -24.59 30.52
C ILE A 9 51.35 -24.41 30.82
N LEU A 10 50.96 -23.62 31.81
CA LEU A 10 49.55 -23.34 32.12
C LEU A 10 48.84 -22.61 30.98
N LEU A 11 49.48 -21.61 30.36
CA LEU A 11 48.91 -20.85 29.23
C LEU A 11 48.77 -21.73 27.97
N ALA A 12 49.75 -22.60 27.69
CA ALA A 12 49.65 -23.58 26.60
C ALA A 12 48.57 -24.66 26.88
N SER A 13 48.39 -25.06 28.15
CA SER A 13 47.35 -26.00 28.56
C SER A 13 45.94 -25.40 28.44
N LEU A 14 45.77 -24.11 28.75
CA LEU A 14 44.51 -23.37 28.58
C LEU A 14 44.15 -23.14 27.10
N LEU A 15 45.15 -23.03 26.21
CA LEU A 15 44.94 -22.91 24.76
C LEU A 15 44.64 -24.27 24.08
N LEU A 16 45.05 -25.39 24.67
CA LEU A 16 44.75 -26.74 24.16
C LEU A 16 43.35 -27.27 24.55
N VAL A 17 42.64 -26.59 25.47
CA VAL A 17 41.24 -26.88 25.82
C VAL A 17 40.24 -26.03 25.00
N GLY A 18 40.74 -25.12 24.14
CA GLY A 18 39.92 -24.27 23.28
C GLY A 18 39.43 -24.91 21.98
N CYS A 19 39.74 -26.19 21.71
CA CYS A 19 39.24 -26.92 20.55
C CYS A 19 38.23 -28.00 20.99
N THR A 20 37.11 -27.60 21.58
CA THR A 20 35.89 -28.35 21.27
C THR A 20 35.55 -28.01 19.84
N LYS A 21 35.94 -28.88 18.90
CA LYS A 21 35.16 -29.03 17.67
C LYS A 21 33.71 -29.16 18.15
N VAL A 22 32.91 -28.14 17.89
CA VAL A 22 31.47 -28.32 17.86
C VAL A 22 31.27 -29.19 16.63
N ASP A 23 31.24 -30.51 16.83
CA ASP A 23 30.69 -31.41 15.83
C ASP A 23 29.24 -30.95 15.67
N LEU A 24 28.98 -30.19 14.61
CA LEU A 24 27.63 -29.95 14.11
C LEU A 24 27.11 -31.34 13.75
N CYS A 25 26.09 -31.80 14.48
CA CYS A 25 25.48 -33.09 14.27
C CYS A 25 25.04 -33.24 12.81
N ASP A 26 25.24 -34.43 12.25
CA ASP A 26 24.72 -34.81 10.94
C ASP A 26 23.18 -34.64 10.95
N GLU A 27 22.62 -33.88 9.99
CA GLU A 27 21.19 -33.52 9.89
C GLU A 27 20.26 -34.74 9.96
N THR A 28 20.78 -35.91 9.61
CA THR A 28 20.06 -37.20 9.69
C THR A 28 19.80 -37.68 11.12
N THR A 29 20.50 -37.15 12.13
CA THR A 29 20.43 -37.64 13.52
C THR A 29 19.60 -36.76 14.45
N HIS A 30 19.45 -35.46 14.13
CA HIS A 30 18.54 -34.53 14.82
C HIS A 30 18.03 -33.49 13.82
N PRO A 31 16.71 -33.44 13.51
CA PRO A 31 16.21 -32.40 12.63
C PRO A 31 16.49 -31.02 13.27
N HIS A 32 17.03 -30.10 12.48
CA HIS A 32 17.22 -28.69 12.85
C HIS A 32 16.10 -27.80 12.30
N VAL A 33 15.20 -28.39 11.51
CA VAL A 33 14.06 -27.77 10.85
C VAL A 33 12.77 -28.48 11.21
N VAL A 34 11.64 -27.79 11.07
CA VAL A 34 10.30 -28.38 11.16
C VAL A 34 10.05 -29.37 10.02
N ASP A 35 9.12 -30.31 10.20
CA ASP A 35 8.69 -31.24 9.15
C ASP A 35 7.81 -30.57 8.10
N GLY A 36 7.12 -29.49 8.45
CA GLY A 36 6.32 -28.70 7.52
C GLY A 36 5.72 -27.51 8.23
N PHE A 37 5.73 -26.36 7.59
CA PHE A 37 5.09 -25.15 8.07
C PHE A 37 4.15 -24.63 6.99
N SER A 38 2.86 -24.62 7.29
CA SER A 38 1.82 -24.04 6.44
C SER A 38 1.12 -22.88 7.12
N VAL A 39 0.36 -22.11 6.34
CA VAL A 39 -0.44 -20.99 6.83
C VAL A 39 -1.87 -21.11 6.34
N THR A 40 -2.81 -20.54 7.10
CA THR A 40 -4.20 -20.42 6.68
C THR A 40 -4.67 -18.98 6.86
N TYR A 41 -5.30 -18.42 5.83
CA TYR A 41 -5.75 -17.04 5.83
C TYR A 41 -7.26 -16.94 6.07
N ASN A 42 -7.62 -16.20 7.13
CA ASN A 42 -9.01 -16.01 7.53
C ASN A 42 -9.54 -14.68 7.00
N TRP A 43 -10.41 -14.75 5.99
CA TRP A 43 -10.99 -13.56 5.32
C TRP A 43 -12.40 -13.19 5.80
N ASN A 44 -13.07 -14.10 6.52
CA ASN A 44 -14.53 -14.09 6.71
C ASN A 44 -15.09 -12.81 7.37
N GLU A 45 -14.30 -12.11 8.18
CA GLU A 45 -14.75 -10.94 8.94
C GLU A 45 -14.47 -9.60 8.23
N LEU A 46 -13.83 -9.61 7.05
CA LEU A 46 -13.37 -8.41 6.37
C LEU A 46 -14.33 -7.83 5.32
N GLY A 47 -15.34 -8.60 4.92
CA GLY A 47 -16.34 -8.18 3.93
C GLY A 47 -15.70 -7.66 2.63
N LEU A 48 -14.68 -8.38 2.13
CA LEU A 48 -13.92 -7.98 0.95
C LEU A 48 -14.76 -8.13 -0.32
N SER A 49 -14.68 -7.15 -1.21
CA SER A 49 -15.10 -7.33 -2.60
C SER A 49 -14.11 -8.22 -3.37
N ALA A 50 -14.45 -8.57 -4.62
CA ALA A 50 -13.53 -9.29 -5.50
C ALA A 50 -12.21 -8.52 -5.70
N ASP A 51 -12.30 -7.20 -5.93
CA ASP A 51 -11.15 -6.32 -6.17
C ASP A 51 -10.33 -6.02 -4.90
N GLU A 52 -10.90 -6.28 -3.72
CA GLU A 52 -10.24 -6.18 -2.42
C GLU A 52 -9.62 -7.51 -1.96
N THR A 53 -9.95 -8.62 -2.62
CA THR A 53 -9.40 -9.93 -2.25
C THR A 53 -7.94 -9.99 -2.70
N PRO A 54 -6.98 -10.18 -1.77
CA PRO A 54 -5.56 -10.15 -2.14
C PRO A 54 -5.21 -11.31 -3.07
N GLU A 55 -4.46 -11.06 -4.14
CA GLU A 55 -3.94 -12.12 -5.01
C GLU A 55 -2.56 -12.62 -4.55
N LYS A 56 -1.72 -11.69 -4.11
CA LYS A 56 -0.37 -11.94 -3.64
C LYS A 56 -0.17 -11.31 -2.28
N LEU A 57 0.51 -12.05 -1.41
CA LEU A 57 0.86 -11.62 -0.07
C LEU A 57 2.33 -11.86 0.17
N TYR A 58 2.87 -11.19 1.19
CA TYR A 58 4.13 -11.53 1.79
C TYR A 58 3.89 -12.23 3.12
N PHE A 59 4.55 -13.35 3.31
CA PHE A 59 4.79 -13.96 4.62
C PHE A 59 6.18 -13.56 5.10
N VAL A 60 6.27 -13.02 6.30
CA VAL A 60 7.52 -12.64 6.95
C VAL A 60 7.61 -13.32 8.30
N ALA A 61 8.72 -14.03 8.55
CA ALA A 61 9.08 -14.56 9.86
C ALA A 61 10.45 -14.03 10.28
N THR A 62 10.53 -13.51 11.50
CA THR A 62 11.77 -13.03 12.11
C THR A 62 12.07 -13.89 13.32
N ARG A 63 13.24 -14.53 13.34
CA ARG A 63 13.67 -15.30 14.50
C ARG A 63 14.02 -14.35 15.64
N ILE A 64 13.43 -14.56 16.83
CA ILE A 64 13.66 -13.72 18.00
C ILE A 64 15.14 -13.78 18.42
N LEU A 65 15.72 -14.98 18.35
CA LEU A 65 17.14 -15.20 18.57
C LEU A 65 17.90 -15.15 17.25
N ASN A 66 19.00 -14.40 17.21
CA ASN A 66 19.88 -14.19 16.06
C ASN A 66 19.24 -13.50 14.84
N THR A 67 18.06 -12.89 14.98
CA THR A 67 17.43 -11.95 14.01
C THR A 67 17.37 -12.41 12.56
N ARG A 68 17.33 -13.72 12.31
CA ARG A 68 17.25 -14.25 10.95
C ARG A 68 15.92 -13.86 10.31
N HIS A 69 15.99 -13.23 9.15
CA HIS A 69 14.82 -12.84 8.37
C HIS A 69 14.45 -13.93 7.35
N ILE A 70 13.16 -14.22 7.27
CA ILE A 70 12.59 -15.19 6.34
C ILE A 70 11.41 -14.50 5.68
N VAL A 71 11.45 -14.39 4.35
CA VAL A 71 10.41 -13.71 3.57
C VAL A 71 10.05 -14.58 2.38
N TYR A 72 8.77 -14.88 2.25
CA TYR A 72 8.19 -15.58 1.11
C TYR A 72 7.02 -14.78 0.54
N GLN A 73 6.75 -14.94 -0.75
CA GLN A 73 5.45 -14.58 -1.29
C GLN A 73 4.48 -15.76 -1.12
N THR A 74 3.22 -15.46 -0.88
CA THR A 74 2.13 -16.44 -0.85
C THR A 74 0.98 -16.01 -1.75
N ASP A 75 0.18 -16.99 -2.17
CA ASP A 75 -1.12 -16.71 -2.82
C ASP A 75 -2.21 -16.52 -1.76
N LYS A 76 -3.43 -16.20 -2.20
CA LYS A 76 -4.60 -15.99 -1.33
C LYS A 76 -5.01 -17.22 -0.50
N ASP A 77 -4.56 -18.41 -0.89
CA ASP A 77 -4.90 -19.69 -0.26
C ASP A 77 -3.80 -20.14 0.72
N GLY A 78 -2.71 -19.38 0.85
CA GLY A 78 -1.62 -19.63 1.79
C GLY A 78 -0.50 -20.51 1.23
N ASN A 79 -0.47 -20.79 -0.08
CA ASN A 79 0.63 -21.52 -0.69
C ASN A 79 1.84 -20.59 -0.87
N PHE A 80 3.04 -21.08 -0.60
CA PHE A 80 4.29 -20.35 -0.70
C PHE A 80 4.90 -20.46 -2.09
N LYS A 81 5.30 -19.32 -2.65
CA LYS A 81 6.10 -19.27 -3.88
C LYS A 81 7.56 -19.60 -3.55
N VAL A 82 8.03 -20.75 -4.02
CA VAL A 82 9.39 -21.25 -3.80
C VAL A 82 10.13 -21.30 -5.14
N GLU A 83 11.31 -20.71 -5.19
CA GLU A 83 12.20 -20.82 -6.36
C GLU A 83 12.75 -22.24 -6.44
N LYS A 84 12.64 -22.91 -7.59
CA LYS A 84 13.35 -24.17 -7.81
C LYS A 84 14.84 -23.88 -7.84
N SER A 85 15.58 -24.40 -6.87
CA SER A 85 17.02 -24.53 -7.04
C SER A 85 17.28 -25.39 -8.28
N LYS A 86 18.27 -25.02 -9.11
CA LYS A 86 18.82 -25.96 -10.09
C LYS A 86 19.23 -27.19 -9.29
N GLU A 87 18.59 -28.33 -9.55
CA GLU A 87 18.84 -29.59 -8.85
C GLU A 87 20.34 -29.78 -8.62
N GLU A 88 20.75 -29.91 -7.36
CA GLU A 88 22.00 -30.59 -7.04
C GLU A 88 21.91 -31.96 -7.69
N THR A 89 22.62 -32.11 -8.80
CA THR A 89 22.77 -33.40 -9.46
C THR A 89 23.51 -34.26 -8.45
N ALA A 90 22.76 -35.08 -7.72
CA ALA A 90 23.32 -36.08 -6.83
C ALA A 90 24.22 -36.96 -7.70
N ILE A 91 25.52 -36.72 -7.59
CA ILE A 91 26.53 -37.57 -8.21
C ILE A 91 26.50 -38.85 -7.40
N THR A 92 25.72 -39.83 -7.84
CA THR A 92 25.85 -41.20 -7.37
C THR A 92 27.31 -41.59 -7.62
N PRO A 93 28.07 -42.08 -6.62
CA PRO A 93 29.38 -42.66 -6.87
C PRO A 93 29.16 -43.89 -7.74
N ASP A 94 29.55 -43.82 -9.01
CA ASP A 94 29.56 -44.96 -9.91
C ASP A 94 30.66 -45.92 -9.44
N ASP A 95 30.25 -47.04 -8.82
CA ASP A 95 31.11 -48.16 -8.49
C ASP A 95 31.62 -48.77 -9.81
N GLY A 96 32.86 -48.41 -10.14
CA GLY A 96 33.53 -48.90 -11.34
C GLY A 96 33.64 -50.41 -11.37
N ASN A 97 32.84 -51.04 -12.24
CA ASN A 97 33.15 -52.34 -12.80
C ASN A 97 33.07 -52.26 -14.33
N THR A 98 34.24 -52.20 -14.95
CA THR A 98 34.44 -52.30 -16.40
C THR A 98 34.49 -53.77 -16.77
N GLU A 99 33.66 -54.23 -17.72
CA GLU A 99 34.03 -55.19 -18.77
C GLU A 99 33.05 -55.11 -19.97
N THR A 100 33.59 -55.49 -21.13
CA THR A 100 33.31 -54.99 -22.48
C THR A 100 32.48 -55.95 -23.33
N LEU A 101 31.73 -55.43 -24.34
CA LEU A 101 31.58 -55.90 -25.75
C LEU A 101 30.13 -55.95 -26.29
N GLY A 102 29.90 -55.32 -27.45
CA GLY A 102 28.72 -55.62 -28.29
C GLY A 102 28.34 -54.54 -29.31
N ASP A 103 28.93 -54.62 -30.50
CA ASP A 103 28.73 -53.84 -31.73
C ASP A 103 27.29 -53.87 -32.30
N GLY A 104 26.89 -52.84 -33.06
CA GLY A 104 25.60 -52.81 -33.76
C GLY A 104 25.13 -51.45 -34.29
N SER A 105 25.81 -50.92 -35.32
CA SER A 105 25.45 -49.73 -36.11
C SER A 105 24.06 -49.78 -36.78
N THR A 106 23.31 -48.67 -36.75
CA THR A 106 22.65 -48.09 -37.95
C THR A 106 22.48 -46.57 -37.85
N THR A 107 23.01 -45.90 -38.88
CA THR A 107 22.93 -44.49 -39.29
C THR A 107 21.53 -43.93 -39.59
N ARG A 108 21.36 -42.60 -39.37
CA ARG A 108 20.65 -41.54 -40.15
C ARG A 108 20.06 -40.50 -39.18
N ASP A 109 20.05 -39.19 -39.37
CA ASP A 109 20.54 -38.26 -40.39
C ASP A 109 20.67 -36.86 -39.72
N ASN A 110 21.53 -36.01 -40.30
CA ASN A 110 21.67 -34.55 -40.15
C ASN A 110 20.32 -33.81 -40.00
N THR A 111 20.14 -32.62 -39.43
CA THR A 111 20.96 -31.48 -38.99
C THR A 111 19.92 -30.52 -38.42
N ASP A 112 20.13 -29.91 -37.25
CA ASP A 112 19.78 -28.50 -37.12
C ASP A 112 20.65 -27.84 -36.05
N ILE A 113 21.21 -26.72 -36.47
CA ILE A 113 22.04 -25.84 -35.68
C ILE A 113 21.09 -24.97 -34.87
N THR A 114 21.11 -25.10 -33.55
CA THR A 114 20.64 -24.04 -32.65
C THR A 114 21.79 -23.64 -31.74
N THR A 115 22.40 -22.49 -32.06
CA THR A 115 23.26 -21.75 -31.14
C THR A 115 22.41 -21.16 -29.99
N PRO A 116 23.04 -20.94 -28.83
CA PRO A 116 22.40 -20.87 -27.52
C PRO A 116 21.91 -19.46 -27.19
N ASP A 117 20.68 -19.34 -26.72
CA ASP A 117 20.27 -18.29 -25.79
C ASP A 117 18.89 -18.63 -25.25
N ASP A 118 18.86 -19.34 -24.13
CA ASP A 118 17.70 -19.34 -23.26
C ASP A 118 18.22 -19.21 -21.84
N GLN A 119 18.46 -17.96 -21.43
CA GLN A 119 18.49 -17.61 -20.02
C GLN A 119 17.06 -17.78 -19.49
N SER A 120 16.67 -19.03 -19.27
CA SER A 120 15.44 -19.39 -18.58
C SER A 120 15.49 -18.79 -17.17
N GLU A 121 14.56 -17.88 -16.89
CA GLU A 121 14.30 -17.40 -15.54
C GLU A 121 14.08 -18.62 -14.60
N PRO A 122 14.54 -18.57 -13.34
CA PRO A 122 14.34 -19.67 -12.41
C PRO A 122 12.84 -19.96 -12.26
N GLN A 123 12.43 -21.19 -12.57
CA GLN A 123 11.04 -21.61 -12.45
C GLN A 123 10.64 -21.62 -10.96
N SER A 124 9.77 -20.71 -10.54
CA SER A 124 9.17 -20.70 -9.21
C SER A 124 7.84 -21.46 -9.21
N GLU A 125 7.55 -22.22 -8.16
CA GLU A 125 6.29 -22.99 -8.00
C GLU A 125 5.65 -22.71 -6.63
N TYR A 126 4.32 -22.76 -6.56
CA TYR A 126 3.59 -22.63 -5.30
C TYR A 126 3.51 -23.99 -4.58
N GLN A 127 3.85 -23.99 -3.29
CA GLN A 127 3.86 -25.18 -2.44
C GLN A 127 3.04 -24.92 -1.16
N PRO A 128 2.30 -25.92 -0.64
CA PRO A 128 1.41 -25.72 0.51
C PRO A 128 2.16 -25.51 1.84
N ASP A 129 3.43 -25.88 1.90
CA ASP A 129 4.26 -25.79 3.09
C ASP A 129 5.73 -25.50 2.77
N ILE A 130 6.45 -24.98 3.77
CA ILE A 130 7.89 -24.70 3.73
C ILE A 130 8.61 -25.28 4.95
N LYS A 131 9.94 -25.38 4.86
CA LYS A 131 10.80 -25.78 5.98
C LYS A 131 11.37 -24.54 6.68
N LEU A 132 11.03 -24.37 7.95
CA LEU A 132 11.60 -23.34 8.83
C LEU A 132 12.55 -23.98 9.87
N PRO A 133 13.65 -23.31 10.24
CA PRO A 133 14.48 -23.75 11.37
C PRO A 133 13.68 -23.75 12.68
N GLY A 134 14.02 -24.65 13.60
CA GLY A 134 13.47 -24.61 14.95
C GLY A 134 13.84 -23.33 15.71
N GLY A 135 12.93 -22.82 16.55
CA GLY A 135 13.13 -21.65 17.40
C GLY A 135 11.90 -20.77 17.56
N GLU A 136 12.09 -19.61 18.19
CA GLU A 136 11.04 -18.65 18.47
C GLU A 136 10.98 -17.57 17.38
N TYR A 137 9.76 -17.23 16.94
CA TYR A 137 9.52 -16.32 15.83
C TYR A 137 8.45 -15.28 16.16
N VAL A 138 8.62 -14.10 15.55
CA VAL A 138 7.53 -13.17 15.26
C VAL A 138 7.19 -13.34 13.78
N MET A 139 5.91 -13.45 13.46
CA MET A 139 5.47 -13.63 12.07
C MET A 139 4.42 -12.61 11.68
N MET A 140 4.38 -12.25 10.40
CA MET A 140 3.33 -11.44 9.83
C MET A 140 3.03 -11.87 8.40
N ALA A 141 1.78 -11.67 8.00
CA ALA A 141 1.34 -11.79 6.62
C ALA A 141 0.70 -10.47 6.20
N PHE A 142 0.98 -9.97 5.00
CA PHE A 142 0.36 -8.73 4.51
C PHE A 142 0.22 -8.73 3.00
N THR A 143 -0.74 -7.97 2.50
CA THR A 143 -1.03 -7.85 1.08
C THR A 143 0.12 -7.20 0.33
N ASP A 144 0.48 -7.74 -0.84
CA ASP A 144 1.37 -7.03 -1.75
C ASP A 144 0.62 -5.83 -2.33
N PRO A 145 1.05 -4.57 -2.07
CA PRO A 145 0.32 -3.41 -2.52
C PRO A 145 0.35 -3.24 -4.04
N ALA A 146 1.17 -4.00 -4.78
CA ALA A 146 1.15 -4.02 -6.24
C ALA A 146 0.00 -4.87 -6.84
N TYR A 147 -0.70 -5.68 -6.03
CA TYR A 147 -1.69 -6.67 -6.49
C TYR A 147 -3.05 -6.60 -5.76
N PRO A 148 -4.20 -6.83 -6.44
CA PRO A 148 -4.33 -7.13 -7.87
C PRO A 148 -3.81 -6.01 -8.78
N MET A 149 -3.46 -6.40 -10.01
CA MET A 149 -3.07 -5.44 -11.04
C MET A 149 -4.24 -4.51 -11.38
N VAL A 150 -3.92 -3.30 -11.81
CA VAL A 150 -4.90 -2.29 -12.23
C VAL A 150 -4.93 -2.19 -13.75
N THR A 151 -6.13 -2.07 -14.29
CA THR A 151 -6.33 -1.82 -15.72
C THR A 151 -6.09 -0.35 -16.03
N VAL A 152 -5.17 -0.07 -16.95
CA VAL A 152 -4.83 1.29 -17.39
C VAL A 152 -5.01 1.42 -18.89
N THR A 153 -5.73 2.46 -19.30
CA THR A 153 -5.86 2.86 -20.71
C THR A 153 -4.54 3.47 -21.19
N GLN A 154 -3.93 2.90 -22.22
CA GLN A 154 -2.76 3.44 -22.91
C GLN A 154 -3.08 3.78 -24.36
N LYS A 155 -2.58 4.91 -24.82
CA LYS A 155 -2.65 5.29 -26.23
C LYS A 155 -1.62 4.49 -27.03
N ASP A 156 -2.11 3.63 -27.93
CA ASP A 156 -1.32 2.96 -28.96
C ASP A 156 -1.47 3.76 -30.28
N GLU A 157 -0.34 4.18 -30.83
CA GLU A 157 -0.30 4.97 -32.09
C GLU A 157 -0.89 4.22 -33.29
N ALA A 158 -0.94 2.88 -33.25
CA ALA A 158 -1.47 2.05 -34.33
C ALA A 158 -2.94 1.62 -34.11
N ASN A 159 -3.35 1.37 -32.86
CA ASN A 159 -4.62 0.71 -32.54
C ASN A 159 -5.61 1.56 -31.72
N GLY A 160 -5.25 2.80 -31.35
CA GLY A 160 -6.07 3.64 -30.49
C GLY A 160 -5.87 3.33 -29.01
N ASP A 161 -6.90 3.55 -28.19
CA ASP A 161 -6.81 3.31 -26.74
C ASP A 161 -6.87 1.80 -26.43
N VAL A 162 -5.81 1.27 -25.82
CA VAL A 162 -5.67 -0.15 -25.43
C VAL A 162 -5.65 -0.26 -23.90
N GLN A 163 -6.42 -1.20 -23.36
CA GLN A 163 -6.42 -1.53 -21.94
C GLN A 163 -5.29 -2.51 -21.63
N VAL A 164 -4.47 -2.20 -20.63
CA VAL A 164 -3.34 -3.04 -20.20
C VAL A 164 -3.34 -3.16 -18.69
N GLU A 165 -3.14 -4.37 -18.18
CA GLU A 165 -2.94 -4.61 -16.75
C GLU A 165 -1.52 -4.23 -16.33
N LYS A 166 -1.41 -3.45 -15.25
CA LYS A 166 -0.14 -3.03 -14.66
C LYS A 166 -0.18 -3.20 -13.16
N GLU A 167 0.98 -3.38 -12.56
CA GLU A 167 1.13 -3.33 -11.11
C GLU A 167 0.59 -2.01 -10.56
N ASP A 168 -0.11 -2.11 -9.43
CA ASP A 168 -0.59 -0.94 -8.72
C ASP A 168 0.57 -0.22 -8.04
N THR A 169 0.73 1.07 -8.34
CA THR A 169 1.85 1.88 -7.85
C THR A 169 1.40 2.94 -6.83
N ARG A 170 0.15 2.87 -6.37
CA ARG A 170 -0.41 3.81 -5.39
C ARG A 170 0.27 3.73 -4.03
N VAL A 171 0.74 2.54 -3.65
CA VAL A 171 1.44 2.29 -2.39
C VAL A 171 2.72 1.50 -2.65
N GLU A 172 3.82 1.92 -2.03
CA GLU A 172 5.12 1.27 -2.10
C GLU A 172 5.49 0.56 -0.79
N LEU A 173 6.22 -0.55 -0.89
CA LEU A 173 6.84 -1.24 0.24
C LEU A 173 8.23 -0.66 0.48
N VAL A 174 8.42 -0.04 1.63
CA VAL A 174 9.67 0.59 2.02
C VAL A 174 10.50 -0.38 2.85
N ASN A 175 11.79 -0.51 2.52
CA ASN A 175 12.81 -1.32 3.20
C ASN A 175 12.59 -2.84 3.19
N LEU A 176 11.62 -3.39 2.46
CA LEU A 176 11.41 -4.85 2.43
C LEU A 176 12.64 -5.59 1.84
N ASP A 177 13.23 -5.08 0.77
CA ASP A 177 14.38 -5.75 0.14
C ASP A 177 15.68 -5.63 0.94
N GLU A 178 15.87 -4.48 1.60
CA GLU A 178 16.98 -4.31 2.55
C GLU A 178 16.79 -5.23 3.77
N PHE A 179 15.56 -5.31 4.29
CA PHE A 179 15.21 -6.22 5.37
C PHE A 179 15.50 -7.68 5.00
N LYS A 180 15.14 -8.13 3.80
CA LYS A 180 15.43 -9.52 3.34
C LYS A 180 16.92 -9.87 3.38
N THR A 181 17.80 -8.90 3.16
CA THR A 181 19.23 -9.14 2.95
C THR A 181 20.11 -8.72 4.14
N ASN A 182 19.59 -7.91 5.06
CA ASN A 182 20.32 -7.36 6.19
C ASN A 182 19.60 -7.63 7.52
N GLU A 183 20.12 -8.60 8.28
CA GLU A 183 19.60 -9.00 9.60
C GLU A 183 19.65 -7.88 10.67
N ALA A 184 20.39 -6.78 10.42
CA ALA A 184 20.41 -5.64 11.32
C ALA A 184 19.18 -4.73 11.19
N ILE A 185 18.42 -4.82 10.09
CA ILE A 185 17.22 -4.02 9.87
C ILE A 185 16.05 -4.66 10.61
N PRO A 186 15.50 -4.02 11.66
CA PRO A 186 14.40 -4.64 12.39
C PRO A 186 13.11 -4.55 11.56
N VAL A 187 12.21 -5.53 11.74
CA VAL A 187 10.93 -5.63 11.03
C VAL A 187 10.06 -4.36 11.11
N ARG A 188 10.24 -3.54 12.15
CA ARG A 188 9.56 -2.24 12.31
C ARG A 188 9.91 -1.19 11.25
N GLU A 189 11.06 -1.34 10.59
CA GLU A 189 11.47 -0.46 9.49
C GLU A 189 10.82 -0.84 8.15
N VAL A 190 10.17 -2.00 8.07
CA VAL A 190 9.34 -2.37 6.91
C VAL A 190 7.99 -1.67 7.01
N LYS A 191 7.67 -0.86 6.00
CA LYS A 191 6.50 0.03 6.01
C LYS A 191 5.80 -0.01 4.66
N MET A 192 4.53 0.38 4.67
CA MET A 192 3.82 0.80 3.47
C MET A 192 3.75 2.33 3.43
N ARG A 193 3.96 2.91 2.25
CA ARG A 193 3.94 4.35 2.03
C ARG A 193 3.11 4.69 0.80
N HIS A 194 2.26 5.71 0.90
CA HIS A 194 1.55 6.24 -0.25
C HIS A 194 2.52 6.88 -1.23
N LYS A 195 2.28 6.70 -2.53
CA LYS A 195 3.13 7.27 -3.55
C LYS A 195 3.02 8.79 -3.56
N GLU A 196 4.14 9.48 -3.36
CA GLU A 196 4.19 10.94 -3.48
C GLU A 196 3.99 11.38 -4.93
N VAL A 197 3.31 12.52 -5.08
CA VAL A 197 3.06 13.17 -6.36
C VAL A 197 3.63 14.58 -6.29
N GLU A 198 4.52 14.91 -7.22
CA GLU A 198 5.05 16.27 -7.31
C GLU A 198 3.97 17.24 -7.78
N HIS A 199 4.02 18.49 -7.32
CA HIS A 199 3.01 19.49 -7.65
C HIS A 199 2.79 19.66 -9.16
N LYS A 200 3.88 19.59 -9.95
CA LYS A 200 3.82 19.69 -11.42
C LYS A 200 3.02 18.57 -12.08
N ASP A 201 2.90 17.42 -11.43
CA ASP A 201 2.23 16.23 -11.95
C ASP A 201 0.79 16.10 -11.43
N VAL A 202 0.35 16.95 -10.49
CA VAL A 202 -1.00 16.90 -9.89
C VAL A 202 -2.10 16.95 -10.94
N SER A 203 -1.99 17.87 -11.91
CA SER A 203 -2.95 17.99 -13.00
C SER A 203 -3.12 16.69 -13.78
N LYS A 204 -2.01 16.03 -14.09
CA LYS A 204 -1.98 14.79 -14.86
C LYS A 204 -2.47 13.59 -14.04
N GLU A 205 -2.06 13.50 -12.79
CA GLU A 205 -2.23 12.30 -11.97
C GLU A 205 -3.56 12.24 -11.20
N PHE A 206 -4.21 13.39 -10.94
CA PHE A 206 -5.44 13.45 -10.15
C PHE A 206 -6.64 14.05 -10.87
N VAL A 207 -6.45 14.98 -11.80
CA VAL A 207 -7.56 15.83 -12.29
C VAL A 207 -7.63 15.91 -13.81
N ASN A 208 -7.40 14.81 -14.51
CA ASN A 208 -7.66 14.70 -15.95
C ASN A 208 -6.98 15.79 -16.82
N ASN A 209 -5.78 16.23 -16.43
CA ASN A 209 -5.02 17.33 -17.02
C ASN A 209 -5.67 18.72 -16.90
N TRP A 210 -6.71 18.85 -16.08
CA TRP A 210 -7.25 20.15 -15.72
C TRP A 210 -6.24 20.96 -14.92
N LYS A 211 -6.27 22.27 -15.12
CA LYS A 211 -5.41 23.20 -14.39
C LYS A 211 -5.79 23.23 -12.92
N TRP A 212 -4.86 22.82 -12.05
CA TRP A 212 -5.08 22.79 -10.61
C TRP A 212 -4.41 23.96 -9.89
N ALA A 213 -5.12 24.60 -8.95
CA ALA A 213 -4.55 25.61 -8.08
C ALA A 213 -4.03 24.96 -6.79
N ASP A 214 -2.93 25.46 -6.23
CA ASP A 214 -2.46 24.97 -4.92
C ASP A 214 -3.35 25.52 -3.79
N LEU A 215 -4.29 24.70 -3.31
CA LEU A 215 -5.28 25.11 -2.32
C LEU A 215 -4.76 25.02 -0.87
N ASN A 216 -3.67 24.29 -0.61
CA ASN A 216 -3.03 24.09 0.68
C ASN A 216 -1.49 24.12 0.51
N PRO A 217 -0.92 25.31 0.26
CA PRO A 217 0.51 25.43 -0.04
C PRO A 217 1.38 24.91 1.11
N GLY A 218 2.48 24.24 0.75
CA GLY A 218 3.42 23.65 1.69
C GLY A 218 3.07 22.23 2.16
N ILE A 219 1.93 21.67 1.73
CA ILE A 219 1.57 20.27 2.00
C ILE A 219 1.75 19.44 0.72
N GLY A 220 2.53 18.36 0.81
CA GLY A 220 2.79 17.47 -0.31
C GLY A 220 1.58 16.60 -0.70
N TYR A 221 1.52 16.20 -1.96
CA TYR A 221 0.47 15.30 -2.48
C TYR A 221 0.91 13.84 -2.40
N VAL A 222 -0.03 12.97 -2.10
CA VAL A 222 0.11 11.52 -2.21
C VAL A 222 -1.11 10.94 -2.90
N ARG A 223 -0.94 9.80 -3.59
CA ARG A 223 -2.08 9.00 -4.01
C ARG A 223 -2.76 8.38 -2.80
N GLU A 224 -4.06 8.14 -2.88
CA GLU A 224 -4.72 7.23 -1.96
C GLU A 224 -4.39 5.77 -2.32
N ALA A 225 -4.57 4.83 -1.38
CA ALA A 225 -4.34 3.41 -1.62
C ALA A 225 -5.37 2.81 -2.59
N GLY A 226 -6.57 3.39 -2.61
CA GLY A 226 -7.71 3.02 -3.44
C GLY A 226 -8.21 1.58 -3.31
N ARG A 227 -7.79 0.85 -2.26
CA ARG A 227 -8.37 -0.41 -1.79
C ARG A 227 -7.96 -0.68 -0.35
N LYS A 228 -8.58 -1.68 0.27
CA LYS A 228 -8.12 -2.23 1.54
C LYS A 228 -6.77 -2.94 1.39
N LEU A 229 -5.78 -2.47 2.15
CA LEU A 229 -4.52 -3.18 2.35
C LEU A 229 -4.57 -3.86 3.71
N LEU A 230 -4.16 -5.12 3.80
CA LEU A 230 -4.39 -5.95 4.98
C LEU A 230 -3.09 -6.46 5.57
N VAL A 231 -3.12 -6.69 6.89
CA VAL A 231 -2.01 -7.28 7.65
C VAL A 231 -2.54 -8.18 8.75
N ALA A 232 -1.83 -9.26 9.02
CA ALA A 232 -2.03 -10.17 10.13
C ALA A 232 -0.69 -10.38 10.84
N ARG A 233 -0.71 -10.54 12.17
CA ARG A 233 0.51 -10.62 12.98
C ARG A 233 0.39 -11.75 14.00
N CYS A 234 1.50 -12.44 14.23
CA CYS A 234 1.69 -13.42 15.28
C CYS A 234 2.93 -12.99 16.08
N ASP A 235 2.70 -12.46 17.29
CA ASP A 235 3.76 -11.84 18.10
C ASP A 235 4.71 -12.86 18.73
N TYR A 236 4.32 -14.14 18.80
CA TYR A 236 5.16 -15.22 19.30
C TYR A 236 4.68 -16.58 18.81
N LEU A 237 5.58 -17.35 18.18
CA LEU A 237 5.40 -18.76 17.89
C LEU A 237 6.72 -19.51 18.10
N GLU A 238 6.66 -20.62 18.82
CA GLU A 238 7.79 -21.53 19.02
C GLU A 238 7.66 -22.76 18.12
N LEU A 239 8.69 -23.00 17.32
CA LEU A 239 8.78 -24.10 16.38
C LEU A 239 9.79 -25.13 16.86
N ASP A 240 9.33 -26.34 17.13
CA ASP A 240 10.16 -27.49 17.42
C ASP A 240 10.50 -28.22 16.13
N ALA A 241 11.76 -28.59 15.98
CA ALA A 241 12.20 -29.36 14.83
C ALA A 241 11.53 -30.75 14.78
N GLY A 242 11.31 -31.26 13.57
CA GLY A 242 10.62 -32.54 13.33
C GLY A 242 9.12 -32.54 13.64
N LYS A 243 8.48 -31.36 13.75
CA LYS A 243 7.02 -31.23 13.89
C LYS A 243 6.41 -30.50 12.70
N ASN A 244 5.11 -30.72 12.48
CA ASN A 244 4.32 -29.98 11.50
C ASN A 244 3.52 -28.88 12.18
N TYR A 245 3.44 -27.72 11.55
CA TYR A 245 2.74 -26.54 12.04
C TYR A 245 1.83 -25.96 10.97
N THR A 246 0.68 -25.45 11.40
CA THR A 246 -0.20 -24.62 10.59
C THR A 246 -0.51 -23.36 11.38
N GLN A 247 -0.07 -22.20 10.87
CA GLN A 247 -0.27 -20.91 11.52
C GLN A 247 -1.49 -20.19 10.90
N PRO A 248 -2.58 -20.00 11.65
CA PRO A 248 -3.68 -19.16 11.19
C PRO A 248 -3.29 -17.67 11.26
N PHE A 249 -3.75 -16.90 10.27
CA PHE A 249 -3.61 -15.46 10.24
C PHE A 249 -4.98 -14.80 10.12
N ASP A 250 -5.31 -14.01 11.13
CA ASP A 250 -6.49 -13.15 11.17
C ASP A 250 -6.09 -11.74 10.74
N PHE A 251 -6.59 -11.33 9.58
CA PHE A 251 -6.23 -10.06 8.96
C PHE A 251 -7.03 -8.91 9.54
N VAL A 252 -6.37 -7.76 9.64
CA VAL A 252 -6.97 -6.46 9.90
C VAL A 252 -6.60 -5.49 8.79
N SER A 253 -7.45 -4.50 8.53
CA SER A 253 -7.12 -3.47 7.56
C SER A 253 -6.00 -2.55 8.08
N LEU A 254 -5.10 -2.14 7.19
CA LEU A 254 -4.18 -1.02 7.37
C LEU A 254 -4.77 0.30 6.88
N THR A 255 -5.67 0.26 5.91
CA THR A 255 -6.34 1.45 5.37
C THR A 255 -7.61 1.78 6.14
N GLN A 256 -8.05 3.02 6.00
CA GLN A 256 -9.25 3.59 6.55
C GLN A 256 -10.05 4.14 5.37
N HIS A 257 -11.29 3.66 5.25
CA HIS A 257 -12.26 4.17 4.29
C HIS A 257 -12.90 5.44 4.85
N ILE A 258 -12.76 6.55 4.15
CA ILE A 258 -13.37 7.83 4.53
C ILE A 258 -14.37 8.25 3.46
N ASP A 259 -15.63 8.35 3.85
CA ASP A 259 -16.66 9.01 3.04
C ASP A 259 -16.77 10.48 3.44
N ILE A 260 -16.80 11.37 2.44
CA ILE A 260 -17.05 12.79 2.62
C ILE A 260 -18.30 13.14 1.84
N ASN A 261 -19.37 13.45 2.58
CA ASN A 261 -20.66 13.82 2.01
C ASN A 261 -20.81 15.34 2.03
N PHE A 262 -21.23 15.90 0.91
CA PHE A 262 -21.51 17.33 0.79
C PHE A 262 -22.59 17.57 -0.26
N THR A 263 -23.05 18.82 -0.32
CA THR A 263 -24.14 19.19 -1.23
C THR A 263 -23.76 20.45 -1.98
N VAL A 264 -24.01 20.45 -3.29
CA VAL A 264 -23.92 21.63 -4.16
C VAL A 264 -25.32 22.01 -4.61
N GLN A 265 -25.69 23.27 -4.40
CA GLN A 265 -26.97 23.82 -4.84
C GLN A 265 -26.74 24.81 -5.98
N LEU A 266 -27.40 24.57 -7.11
CA LEU A 266 -27.47 25.50 -8.22
C LEU A 266 -28.81 26.21 -8.11
N VAL A 267 -28.81 27.53 -7.98
CA VAL A 267 -30.00 28.36 -7.72
C VAL A 267 -30.10 29.44 -8.80
N ALA A 268 -31.31 29.77 -9.24
CA ALA A 268 -31.48 30.86 -10.21
C ALA A 268 -31.13 32.25 -9.62
N ASP A 269 -30.50 33.11 -10.41
CA ASP A 269 -30.34 34.53 -10.05
C ASP A 269 -31.65 35.33 -10.26
N GLU A 270 -31.59 36.65 -10.09
CA GLU A 270 -32.76 37.53 -10.27
C GLU A 270 -33.25 37.59 -11.71
N ASP A 271 -32.35 37.36 -12.68
CA ASP A 271 -32.64 37.35 -14.11
C ASP A 271 -33.11 35.97 -14.61
N GLY A 272 -33.15 34.97 -13.72
CA GLY A 272 -33.53 33.59 -14.02
C GLY A 272 -32.42 32.77 -14.66
N ASN A 273 -31.18 33.25 -14.70
CA ASN A 273 -30.05 32.44 -15.13
C ASN A 273 -29.73 31.42 -14.04
N GLN A 274 -29.28 30.22 -14.41
CA GLN A 274 -28.93 29.15 -13.48
C GLN A 274 -28.02 28.16 -14.19
N LEU A 275 -26.98 27.68 -13.49
CA LEU A 275 -26.25 26.49 -13.95
C LEU A 275 -27.13 25.25 -13.90
N THR A 276 -27.01 24.41 -14.91
CA THR A 276 -27.63 23.10 -14.95
C THR A 276 -26.64 22.02 -14.53
N GLU A 277 -27.17 20.83 -14.25
CA GLU A 277 -26.35 19.62 -14.02
C GLU A 277 -25.37 19.36 -15.18
N GLU A 278 -25.81 19.58 -16.42
CA GLU A 278 -25.00 19.38 -17.63
C GLU A 278 -23.85 20.39 -17.78
N ASP A 279 -23.90 21.51 -17.04
CA ASP A 279 -22.82 22.48 -17.01
C ASP A 279 -21.68 22.06 -16.06
N ILE A 280 -21.94 21.12 -15.14
CA ILE A 280 -20.92 20.57 -14.24
C ILE A 280 -20.18 19.46 -14.97
N ARG A 281 -18.88 19.67 -15.23
CA ARG A 281 -18.01 18.71 -15.92
C ARG A 281 -17.46 17.66 -14.97
N ASP A 282 -16.69 18.13 -14.00
CA ASP A 282 -15.97 17.29 -13.06
C ASP A 282 -16.03 17.93 -11.67
N ILE A 283 -16.09 17.09 -10.64
CA ILE A 283 -16.06 17.51 -9.24
C ILE A 283 -14.92 16.75 -8.57
N TYR A 284 -14.03 17.47 -7.90
CA TYR A 284 -12.91 16.91 -7.15
C TYR A 284 -12.94 17.38 -5.71
N ILE A 285 -12.40 16.57 -4.82
CA ILE A 285 -12.08 16.99 -3.45
C ILE A 285 -10.58 16.85 -3.19
N GLU A 286 -9.99 17.81 -2.51
CA GLU A 286 -8.65 17.74 -1.93
C GLU A 286 -8.79 17.62 -0.41
N MET A 287 -8.31 16.51 0.15
CA MET A 287 -8.35 16.27 1.59
C MET A 287 -6.94 16.32 2.19
N ALA A 288 -6.71 17.26 3.10
CA ALA A 288 -5.45 17.39 3.84
C ALA A 288 -5.49 16.63 5.18
N GLY A 289 -4.33 16.15 5.63
CA GLY A 289 -4.20 15.42 6.90
C GLY A 289 -4.02 13.91 6.74
N ILE A 290 -3.54 13.48 5.58
CA ILE A 290 -3.30 12.06 5.27
C ILE A 290 -1.97 11.63 5.88
N ALA A 291 -1.98 10.54 6.66
CA ALA A 291 -0.75 9.90 7.12
C ALA A 291 -0.05 9.23 5.92
N PRO A 292 1.18 9.62 5.56
CA PRO A 292 1.87 9.10 4.37
C PRO A 292 2.29 7.65 4.49
N GLU A 293 2.57 7.17 5.71
CA GLU A 293 3.13 5.82 5.92
C GLU A 293 2.57 5.14 7.17
N VAL A 294 2.56 3.80 7.12
CA VAL A 294 2.17 2.92 8.23
C VAL A 294 3.20 1.81 8.42
N SER A 295 3.56 1.54 9.67
CA SER A 295 4.43 0.42 10.03
C SER A 295 3.69 -0.90 9.93
N LEU A 296 4.25 -1.86 9.18
CA LEU A 296 3.64 -3.17 9.02
C LEU A 296 3.66 -3.99 10.31
N SER A 297 4.70 -3.88 11.14
CA SER A 297 4.78 -4.68 12.36
C SER A 297 3.95 -4.11 13.51
N THR A 298 3.66 -2.80 13.52
CA THR A 298 3.01 -2.14 14.69
C THR A 298 1.66 -1.50 14.40
N GLY A 299 1.34 -1.26 13.11
CA GLY A 299 0.17 -0.48 12.69
C GLY A 299 0.25 1.01 13.07
N ILE A 300 1.43 1.50 13.45
CA ILE A 300 1.65 2.91 13.79
C ILE A 300 1.71 3.74 12.51
N LEU A 301 0.96 4.84 12.51
CA LEU A 301 0.93 5.88 11.50
C LEU A 301 2.00 6.92 11.84
N ASN A 302 2.86 7.25 10.87
CA ASN A 302 3.75 8.40 10.98
C ASN A 302 2.99 9.67 10.56
N ILE A 303 2.93 10.65 11.46
CA ILE A 303 2.22 11.91 11.21
C ILE A 303 3.16 13.13 11.31
N ALA A 304 4.48 12.92 11.22
CA ALA A 304 5.46 14.01 11.26
C ALA A 304 5.28 15.00 10.09
N GLU A 305 4.93 14.46 8.92
CA GLU A 305 4.65 15.24 7.71
C GLU A 305 3.37 14.74 7.04
N LEU A 306 2.24 15.23 7.53
CA LEU A 306 0.94 14.94 6.92
C LEU A 306 0.89 15.44 5.48
N LYS A 307 0.22 14.68 4.62
CA LYS A 307 0.07 14.95 3.20
C LYS A 307 -1.40 15.25 2.87
N ARG A 308 -1.67 15.45 1.60
CA ARG A 308 -3.02 15.57 1.04
C ARG A 308 -3.18 14.66 -0.17
N THR A 309 -4.43 14.34 -0.49
CA THR A 309 -4.78 13.60 -1.69
C THR A 309 -5.96 14.28 -2.39
N ILE A 310 -6.15 14.00 -3.67
CA ILE A 310 -7.30 14.44 -4.44
C ILE A 310 -8.05 13.21 -4.94
N VAL A 311 -9.38 13.24 -4.84
CA VAL A 311 -10.23 12.22 -5.47
C VAL A 311 -11.35 12.87 -6.27
N GLU A 312 -11.75 12.19 -7.33
CA GLU A 312 -12.90 12.56 -8.14
C GLU A 312 -14.19 12.14 -7.43
N VAL A 313 -15.23 12.97 -7.57
CA VAL A 313 -16.58 12.67 -7.13
C VAL A 313 -17.37 12.21 -8.34
N THR A 314 -17.75 10.95 -8.35
CA THR A 314 -18.55 10.34 -9.41
C THR A 314 -20.01 10.27 -9.02
N ASP A 315 -20.90 10.30 -10.02
CA ASP A 315 -22.33 10.00 -9.91
C ASP A 315 -23.07 10.73 -8.77
N PRO A 316 -23.05 12.08 -8.73
CA PRO A 316 -23.82 12.84 -7.73
C PRO A 316 -25.33 12.58 -7.88
N GLU A 317 -26.03 12.40 -6.77
CA GLU A 317 -27.49 12.25 -6.78
C GLU A 317 -28.16 13.61 -6.99
N VAL A 318 -29.00 13.73 -8.02
CA VAL A 318 -29.64 15.00 -8.38
C VAL A 318 -31.09 15.05 -7.89
N SER A 319 -31.41 16.12 -7.17
CA SER A 319 -32.78 16.45 -6.77
C SER A 319 -33.14 17.88 -7.17
N ARG A 320 -34.44 18.15 -7.32
CA ARG A 320 -34.97 19.45 -7.74
C ARG A 320 -36.01 19.92 -6.74
N SER A 321 -35.91 21.18 -6.33
CA SER A 321 -36.80 21.83 -5.38
C SER A 321 -37.08 23.27 -5.77
N VAL A 322 -37.93 23.94 -5.00
CA VAL A 322 -38.17 25.39 -5.10
C VAL A 322 -37.87 25.99 -3.73
N GLU A 323 -36.91 26.91 -3.69
CA GLU A 323 -36.51 27.64 -2.49
C GLU A 323 -36.75 29.13 -2.76
N GLU A 324 -37.52 29.80 -1.90
CA GLU A 324 -37.86 31.23 -2.05
C GLU A 324 -38.41 31.60 -3.46
N GLU A 325 -39.29 30.75 -4.00
CA GLU A 325 -39.86 30.86 -5.36
C GLU A 325 -38.86 30.68 -6.52
N LYS A 326 -37.60 30.34 -6.23
CA LYS A 326 -36.55 30.08 -7.23
C LYS A 326 -36.32 28.58 -7.43
N PRO A 327 -36.22 28.11 -8.69
CA PRO A 327 -35.87 26.73 -8.96
C PRO A 327 -34.46 26.44 -8.42
N THR A 328 -34.32 25.35 -7.69
CA THR A 328 -33.06 24.91 -7.09
C THR A 328 -32.77 23.48 -7.50
N VAL A 329 -31.58 23.24 -8.08
CA VAL A 329 -31.05 21.91 -8.36
C VAL A 329 -30.02 21.59 -7.29
N THR A 330 -30.15 20.43 -6.67
CA THR A 330 -29.28 19.98 -5.58
C THR A 330 -28.55 18.73 -6.00
N LEU A 331 -27.22 18.80 -6.00
CA LEU A 331 -26.31 17.68 -6.21
C LEU A 331 -25.86 17.18 -4.83
N SER A 332 -26.28 15.98 -4.46
CA SER A 332 -25.80 15.29 -3.27
C SER A 332 -24.57 14.47 -3.66
N CYS A 333 -23.42 14.91 -3.19
CA CYS A 333 -22.12 14.39 -3.57
C CYS A 333 -21.55 13.50 -2.47
N LYS A 334 -20.93 12.39 -2.88
CA LYS A 334 -20.17 11.50 -2.02
C LYS A 334 -18.78 11.30 -2.62
N ALA A 335 -17.75 11.67 -1.88
CA ALA A 335 -16.38 11.30 -2.19
C ALA A 335 -15.92 10.18 -1.25
N SER A 336 -15.16 9.22 -1.74
CA SER A 336 -14.61 8.13 -0.95
C SER A 336 -13.09 8.09 -1.07
N LEU A 337 -12.41 7.82 0.04
CA LEU A 337 -10.95 7.82 0.15
C LEU A 337 -10.47 6.56 0.89
N GLU A 338 -9.41 5.92 0.40
CA GLU A 338 -8.71 4.82 1.06
C GLU A 338 -7.31 5.24 1.50
N VAL A 339 -7.15 5.57 2.79
CA VAL A 339 -5.92 6.18 3.32
C VAL A 339 -5.43 5.43 4.55
N PHE A 340 -4.15 5.54 4.96
CA PHE A 340 -3.70 4.84 6.18
C PHE A 340 -4.32 5.42 7.45
N GLY A 341 -4.52 6.73 7.44
CA GLY A 341 -5.28 7.41 8.47
C GLY A 341 -5.44 8.88 8.16
N LEU A 342 -6.53 9.44 8.67
CA LEU A 342 -6.86 10.85 8.53
C LEU A 342 -6.72 11.56 9.89
N VAL A 343 -6.07 12.72 9.87
CA VAL A 343 -5.75 13.51 11.06
C VAL A 343 -6.17 14.96 10.84
N GLY A 344 -6.97 15.49 11.77
CA GLY A 344 -7.40 16.89 11.77
C GLY A 344 -6.45 17.80 12.56
N SER A 345 -6.41 19.07 12.20
CA SER A 345 -5.68 20.13 12.92
C SER A 345 -6.24 20.33 14.33
N VAL A 346 -5.42 20.82 15.26
CA VAL A 346 -5.87 21.27 16.58
C VAL A 346 -6.89 22.40 16.48
N ASP A 347 -6.73 23.29 15.49
CA ASP A 347 -7.61 24.41 15.22
C ASP A 347 -8.70 24.04 14.21
N SER A 348 -9.95 24.10 14.64
CA SER A 348 -11.13 23.83 13.79
C SER A 348 -11.57 25.04 12.96
N TYR A 349 -10.91 26.20 13.10
CA TYR A 349 -11.25 27.43 12.37
C TYR A 349 -10.27 27.74 11.23
N THR A 350 -9.11 27.08 11.17
CA THR A 350 -8.16 27.27 10.06
C THR A 350 -8.71 26.69 8.76
N ILE A 351 -8.55 27.43 7.67
CA ILE A 351 -8.97 27.04 6.30
C ILE A 351 -7.80 26.52 5.45
N THR A 352 -6.66 26.25 6.09
CA THR A 352 -5.49 25.60 5.53
C THR A 352 -4.92 24.63 6.56
N GLY A 353 -4.43 23.47 6.12
CA GLY A 353 -3.80 22.49 7.01
C GLY A 353 -4.58 21.19 7.17
N PRO A 354 -4.09 20.27 8.04
CA PRO A 354 -4.73 18.97 8.27
C PRO A 354 -6.20 19.09 8.64
N GLY A 355 -7.04 18.24 8.06
CA GLY A 355 -8.49 18.23 8.26
C GLY A 355 -9.26 19.24 7.40
N VAL A 356 -8.60 20.04 6.57
CA VAL A 356 -9.27 20.89 5.59
C VAL A 356 -9.58 20.09 4.32
N CYS A 357 -10.85 20.14 3.92
CA CYS A 357 -11.36 19.61 2.66
C CYS A 357 -11.60 20.78 1.71
N CYS A 358 -11.02 20.73 0.51
CA CYS A 358 -11.31 21.68 -0.56
C CYS A 358 -12.11 20.98 -1.65
N ILE A 359 -13.22 21.56 -2.09
CA ILE A 359 -14.03 21.05 -3.18
C ILE A 359 -13.75 21.90 -4.41
N VAL A 360 -13.56 21.29 -5.56
CA VAL A 360 -13.32 21.98 -6.84
C VAL A 360 -14.31 21.48 -7.87
N LEU A 361 -15.03 22.40 -8.50
CA LEU A 361 -15.95 22.14 -9.59
C LEU A 361 -15.39 22.75 -10.87
N TYR A 362 -15.32 21.94 -11.93
CA TYR A 362 -15.11 22.43 -13.28
C TYR A 362 -16.47 22.66 -13.94
N VAL A 363 -16.74 23.92 -14.27
CA VAL A 363 -18.04 24.36 -14.79
C VAL A 363 -17.88 24.91 -16.19
N LYS A 364 -18.73 24.45 -17.10
CA LYS A 364 -18.83 24.98 -18.46
C LYS A 364 -19.62 26.28 -18.45
N THR A 365 -19.07 27.31 -19.07
CA THR A 365 -19.75 28.60 -19.29
C THR A 365 -19.57 29.01 -20.74
N GLY A 366 -20.58 28.75 -21.58
CA GLY A 366 -20.48 28.94 -23.03
C GLY A 366 -19.49 27.97 -23.68
N THR A 367 -18.42 28.51 -24.28
CA THR A 367 -17.33 27.71 -24.87
C THR A 367 -16.21 27.38 -23.89
N ASP A 368 -16.16 28.06 -22.75
CA ASP A 368 -15.05 27.97 -21.80
C ASP A 368 -15.39 27.07 -20.61
N THR A 369 -14.37 26.58 -19.92
CA THR A 369 -14.50 25.88 -18.64
C THR A 369 -13.72 26.65 -17.59
N ARG A 370 -14.36 26.89 -16.44
CA ARG A 370 -13.75 27.56 -15.29
C ARG A 370 -13.75 26.63 -14.09
N ALA A 371 -12.68 26.70 -13.30
CA ALA A 371 -12.61 26.05 -12.00
C ALA A 371 -13.19 26.98 -10.94
N ILE A 372 -14.02 26.44 -10.07
CA ILE A 372 -14.53 27.14 -8.89
C ILE A 372 -14.24 26.25 -7.70
N HIS A 373 -13.68 26.77 -6.61
CA HIS A 373 -13.36 25.99 -5.41
C HIS A 373 -13.97 26.55 -4.11
N ALA A 374 -14.27 25.65 -3.17
CA ALA A 374 -14.71 25.97 -1.82
C ALA A 374 -13.91 25.18 -0.78
N LYS A 375 -13.93 25.61 0.49
CA LYS A 375 -13.20 24.96 1.59
C LYS A 375 -14.09 24.73 2.79
N SER A 376 -13.82 23.64 3.52
CA SER A 376 -14.46 23.32 4.79
C SER A 376 -13.46 22.65 5.73
N ASN A 377 -13.45 23.04 7.01
CA ASN A 377 -12.62 22.41 8.03
C ASN A 377 -13.40 21.29 8.74
N LEU A 378 -12.97 20.04 8.52
CA LEU A 378 -13.56 18.82 9.09
C LEU A 378 -12.83 18.33 10.36
N SER A 379 -11.84 19.09 10.86
CA SER A 379 -10.99 18.68 11.99
C SER A 379 -11.78 18.35 13.25
N LYS A 380 -12.86 19.09 13.51
CA LYS A 380 -13.75 18.82 14.66
C LYS A 380 -14.38 17.44 14.56
N GLN A 381 -14.99 17.11 13.41
CA GLN A 381 -15.61 15.80 13.16
C GLN A 381 -14.59 14.67 13.22
N ILE A 382 -13.41 14.86 12.61
CA ILE A 382 -12.31 13.88 12.63
C ILE A 382 -11.93 13.51 14.07
N LYS A 383 -11.80 14.50 14.96
CA LYS A 383 -11.46 14.28 16.38
C LYS A 383 -12.60 13.68 17.17
N GLU A 384 -13.82 14.21 17.03
CA GLU A 384 -15.00 13.74 17.77
C GLU A 384 -15.35 12.29 17.42
N GLN A 385 -15.13 11.88 16.17
CA GLN A 385 -15.28 10.50 15.75
C GLN A 385 -14.13 9.60 16.19
N ALA A 386 -13.04 10.14 16.73
CA ALA A 386 -11.86 9.40 17.18
C ALA A 386 -11.35 8.38 16.13
N ILE A 387 -11.28 8.81 14.86
CA ILE A 387 -10.92 7.92 13.74
C ILE A 387 -9.47 7.42 13.83
N THR A 388 -8.60 8.21 14.46
CA THR A 388 -7.24 7.84 14.87
C THR A 388 -7.01 8.23 16.32
N VAL A 389 -6.15 7.49 17.02
CA VAL A 389 -5.82 7.71 18.44
C VAL A 389 -4.34 7.96 18.64
N GLU A 390 -4.01 8.69 19.71
CA GLU A 390 -2.63 8.97 20.12
C GLU A 390 -1.97 7.71 20.69
N THR A 391 -0.69 7.51 20.39
CA THR A 391 0.12 6.42 21.00
C THR A 391 0.80 6.84 22.29
N GLY A 392 0.81 8.15 22.60
CA GLY A 392 1.64 8.75 23.66
C GLY A 392 3.04 9.13 23.20
N GLN A 393 3.41 8.84 21.95
CA GLN A 393 4.65 9.29 21.32
C GLN A 393 4.39 10.44 20.34
N VAL A 394 5.36 11.34 20.23
CA VAL A 394 5.27 12.49 19.31
C VAL A 394 5.28 11.98 17.87
N ASN A 395 4.44 12.59 17.04
CA ASN A 395 4.31 12.26 15.62
C ASN A 395 3.83 10.84 15.31
N GLU A 396 3.20 10.17 16.27
CA GLU A 396 2.67 8.82 16.10
C GLU A 396 1.20 8.74 16.46
N ARG A 397 0.43 8.06 15.61
CA ARG A 397 -0.96 7.71 15.86
C ARG A 397 -1.22 6.26 15.48
N LYS A 398 -2.36 5.72 15.90
CA LYS A 398 -2.89 4.46 15.40
C LYS A 398 -4.27 4.66 14.81
N LYS A 399 -4.59 3.91 13.75
CA LYS A 399 -5.95 3.81 13.25
C LYS A 399 -6.83 3.18 14.34
N ALA A 400 -7.99 3.77 14.59
CA ALA A 400 -8.95 3.27 15.58
C ALA A 400 -10.26 2.77 14.96
N LYS A 401 -10.58 3.22 13.73
CA LYS A 401 -11.75 2.79 12.98
C LYS A 401 -11.36 2.46 11.54
N ASP A 402 -11.95 1.41 10.98
CA ASP A 402 -11.75 1.05 9.58
C ASP A 402 -12.52 1.95 8.62
N GLN A 403 -13.61 2.57 9.10
CA GLN A 403 -14.47 3.43 8.30
C GLN A 403 -14.91 4.67 9.08
N ALA A 404 -15.06 5.79 8.38
CA ALA A 404 -15.69 6.99 8.92
C ALA A 404 -16.45 7.76 7.83
N VAL A 405 -17.48 8.50 8.26
CA VAL A 405 -18.29 9.35 7.37
C VAL A 405 -18.22 10.78 7.91
N LEU A 406 -17.70 11.69 7.10
CA LEU A 406 -17.63 13.11 7.37
C LEU A 406 -18.70 13.84 6.55
N LYS A 407 -19.29 14.88 7.11
CA LYS A 407 -20.38 15.63 6.45
C LYS A 407 -20.09 17.11 6.43
N ILE A 408 -20.18 17.73 5.27
CA ILE A 408 -20.21 19.19 5.18
C ILE A 408 -21.67 19.60 5.22
N GLU A 409 -22.10 20.08 6.40
CA GLU A 409 -23.52 20.38 6.69
C GLU A 409 -24.03 21.61 5.91
N THR A 410 -23.16 22.57 5.63
CA THR A 410 -23.53 23.77 4.87
C THR A 410 -23.43 23.49 3.37
N PRO A 411 -24.53 23.62 2.60
CA PRO A 411 -24.48 23.42 1.16
C PRO A 411 -23.65 24.52 0.48
N PHE A 412 -22.94 24.16 -0.57
CA PHE A 412 -22.24 25.11 -1.43
C PHE A 412 -23.21 25.64 -2.49
N ARG A 413 -23.52 26.93 -2.44
CA ARG A 413 -24.53 27.54 -3.32
C ARG A 413 -23.88 28.26 -4.49
N ILE A 414 -24.42 28.06 -5.69
CA ILE A 414 -24.08 28.80 -6.91
C ILE A 414 -25.36 29.45 -7.41
N VAL A 415 -25.40 30.78 -7.39
CA VAL A 415 -26.57 31.59 -7.78
C VAL A 415 -26.32 32.18 -9.17
N GLY A 416 -27.17 31.81 -10.13
CA GLY A 416 -26.95 32.11 -11.54
C GLY A 416 -25.68 31.45 -12.04
N LEU A 417 -24.72 32.27 -12.44
CA LEU A 417 -23.37 31.85 -12.80
C LEU A 417 -22.35 32.26 -11.74
N ASN A 418 -22.75 32.76 -10.58
CA ASN A 418 -21.83 33.27 -9.58
C ASN A 418 -21.94 32.45 -8.31
N PRO A 419 -20.81 31.95 -7.81
CA PRO A 419 -20.84 31.17 -6.61
C PRO A 419 -21.06 32.10 -5.39
N GLU A 420 -21.92 31.70 -4.45
CA GLU A 420 -22.27 32.53 -3.30
C GLU A 420 -21.06 32.60 -2.33
N MET A 421 -20.74 33.80 -1.82
CA MET A 421 -19.74 33.94 -0.76
C MET A 421 -20.29 33.29 0.50
N GLY A 422 -19.64 32.23 0.98
CA GLY A 422 -20.08 31.54 2.19
C GLY A 422 -19.90 32.37 3.47
N SER A 423 -20.52 31.90 4.55
CA SER A 423 -20.38 32.43 5.92
C SER A 423 -19.17 31.79 6.64
N GLU A 424 -18.95 32.15 7.93
CA GLU A 424 -17.80 31.72 8.74
C GLU A 424 -17.39 30.25 8.51
N GLY A 425 -16.16 30.03 8.05
CA GLY A 425 -15.61 28.70 7.74
C GLY A 425 -15.64 28.31 6.26
N ILE A 426 -16.31 29.10 5.40
CA ILE A 426 -16.31 28.95 3.94
C ILE A 426 -15.54 30.13 3.35
N CYS A 427 -14.36 29.88 2.80
CA CYS A 427 -13.67 30.91 2.04
C CYS A 427 -14.38 31.13 0.70
N GLY A 428 -14.78 32.38 0.45
CA GLY A 428 -15.40 32.81 -0.80
C GLY A 428 -14.49 32.58 -1.99
N TRP A 429 -15.13 32.30 -3.12
CA TRP A 429 -14.55 31.90 -4.38
C TRP A 429 -13.67 33.01 -4.98
N GLU A 430 -12.37 32.75 -5.13
CA GLU A 430 -11.52 33.54 -6.01
C GLU A 430 -11.63 32.97 -7.43
N VAL A 431 -12.21 33.75 -8.35
CA VAL A 431 -11.94 33.55 -9.78
C VAL A 431 -10.45 33.78 -9.92
N VAL A 432 -9.67 32.73 -10.16
CA VAL A 432 -8.23 32.89 -10.36
C VAL A 432 -8.05 33.68 -11.66
N GLY A 433 -7.89 35.00 -11.52
CA GLY A 433 -7.64 35.90 -12.62
C GLY A 433 -6.37 35.48 -13.36
N ASP A 434 -6.46 35.41 -14.68
CA ASP A 434 -5.38 35.28 -15.66
C ASP A 434 -4.03 34.81 -15.07
N ILE A 435 -3.98 33.51 -14.77
CA ILE A 435 -2.76 32.84 -14.33
C ILE A 435 -1.78 32.92 -15.50
N HIS A 436 -0.79 33.80 -15.35
CA HIS A 436 0.26 34.03 -16.33
C HIS A 436 0.87 32.71 -16.79
N VAL A 437 0.97 32.62 -18.11
CA VAL A 437 1.63 31.54 -18.85
C VAL A 437 3.12 31.65 -18.58
N GLU A 438 3.72 30.63 -17.99
CA GLU A 438 5.04 30.21 -18.45
C GLU A 438 4.89 28.83 -19.08
N ILE A 439 5.24 28.81 -20.37
CA ILE A 439 5.20 27.69 -21.31
C ILE A 439 6.26 26.67 -20.94
#